data_AF-A0A2E4G789-F1
#
_entry.id   AF-A0A2E4G789-F1
#
_cell.length_a   1.000
_cell.length_b   1.000
_cell.length_c   1.000
_cell.angle_alpha   90.00
_cell.angle_beta   90.00
_cell.angle_gamma   90.00
#
_symmetry.space_group_name_H-M   'P 1'
#
loop_
_entity.id
_entity.type
_entity.pdbx_description
1 polymer ?
#
loop_
_entity_poly.entity_id
_entity_poly.type
_entity_poly.pdbx_seq_one_letter_code
_entity_poly.pdbx_strand_id
1 'polypeptide(L)'
;MAKESNLELIAENKLGIQKNKKRIFELEAGVSTTYAELMLLLADIGENRALLDRNFASAFTGNRAIAIDNINDLFNSRLLMIESLEPKTEVEQNFQTMFANMTKIDQLENRSKLNEKLSEICARVQEINPMLQAINSLIAEANESVVEQADAMISENAEWVDGALDEKMDSASANANKQGVASNLERLEKLIEQSSGAEEEAAKILKRVGSVTKNILESGDDIARRREAIQADRERVVANQRRTADMIVKS
;
A
#
# COMPACT_ATOMS: atom_id res chain seq x y z
N MET A 1 -6.41 -8.83 67.25
CA MET A 1 -7.05 -9.63 66.18
C MET A 1 -7.65 -8.77 65.06
N ALA A 2 -8.83 -8.11 65.19
CA ALA A 2 -9.44 -7.38 64.07
C ALA A 2 -8.64 -6.14 63.57
N LYS A 3 -8.03 -5.37 64.49
CA LYS A 3 -7.15 -4.23 64.12
C LYS A 3 -5.82 -4.68 63.50
N GLU A 4 -5.25 -5.80 63.95
CA GLU A 4 -4.01 -6.36 63.39
C GLU A 4 -4.24 -6.88 61.96
N SER A 5 -5.36 -7.58 61.73
CA SER A 5 -5.76 -8.05 60.39
C SER A 5 -5.98 -6.91 59.40
N ASN A 6 -6.49 -5.76 59.84
CA ASN A 6 -6.66 -4.59 58.97
C ASN A 6 -5.32 -3.90 58.63
N LEU A 7 -4.37 -3.84 59.58
CA LEU A 7 -3.02 -3.31 59.33
C LEU A 7 -2.24 -4.18 58.34
N GLU A 8 -2.40 -5.49 58.41
CA GLU A 8 -1.82 -6.46 57.47
C GLU A 8 -2.37 -6.25 56.04
N LEU A 9 -3.70 -6.13 55.89
CA LEU A 9 -4.35 -5.84 54.60
C LEU A 9 -3.90 -4.50 53.99
N ILE A 10 -3.71 -3.45 54.80
CA ILE A 10 -3.18 -2.17 54.32
C ILE A 10 -1.76 -2.33 53.76
N ALA A 11 -0.90 -3.09 54.45
CA ALA A 11 0.45 -3.37 53.98
C ALA A 11 0.45 -4.20 52.68
N GLU A 12 -0.39 -5.23 52.59
CA GLU A 12 -0.60 -6.03 51.38
C GLU A 12 -1.06 -5.16 50.20
N ASN A 13 -2.06 -4.30 50.42
CA ASN A 13 -2.57 -3.38 49.40
C ASN A 13 -1.48 -2.44 48.92
N LYS A 14 -0.69 -1.87 49.84
CA LYS A 14 0.44 -0.99 49.47
C LYS A 14 1.44 -1.71 48.58
N LEU A 15 1.79 -2.96 48.91
CA LEU A 15 2.70 -3.76 48.09
C LEU A 15 2.09 -4.08 46.71
N GLY A 16 0.81 -4.46 46.66
CA GLY A 16 0.10 -4.73 45.41
C GLY A 16 -0.01 -3.50 44.51
N ILE A 17 -0.28 -2.32 45.08
CA ILE A 17 -0.28 -1.03 44.37
C ILE A 17 1.10 -0.76 43.76
N GLN A 18 2.20 -0.98 44.51
CA GLN A 18 3.55 -0.79 43.98
C GLN A 18 3.86 -1.76 42.83
N LYS A 19 3.41 -3.01 42.92
CA LYS A 19 3.54 -3.98 41.81
C LYS A 19 2.74 -3.55 40.58
N ASN A 20 1.50 -3.08 40.76
CA ASN A 20 0.69 -2.56 39.67
C ASN A 20 1.35 -1.33 39.03
N LYS A 21 1.87 -0.38 39.82
CA LYS A 21 2.60 0.79 39.31
C LYS A 21 3.82 0.40 38.46
N LYS A 22 4.60 -0.57 38.93
CA LYS A 22 5.73 -1.10 38.14
C LYS A 22 5.25 -1.66 36.80
N ARG A 23 4.23 -2.51 36.80
CA ARG A 23 3.68 -3.11 35.57
C ARG A 23 3.09 -2.06 34.62
N ILE A 24 2.40 -1.05 35.14
CA ILE A 24 1.89 0.09 34.35
C ILE A 24 3.05 0.79 33.65
N PHE A 25 4.11 1.15 34.38
CA PHE A 25 5.25 1.85 33.81
C PHE A 25 5.98 1.05 32.71
N GLU A 26 6.15 -0.26 32.91
CA GLU A 26 6.72 -1.15 31.91
C GLU A 26 5.81 -1.27 30.67
N LEU A 27 4.50 -1.42 30.87
CA LEU A 27 3.51 -1.53 29.81
C LEU A 27 3.37 -0.23 29.01
N GLU A 28 3.39 0.93 29.65
CA GLU A 28 3.34 2.25 28.99
C GLU A 28 4.48 2.41 27.97
N ALA A 29 5.70 2.01 28.36
CA ALA A 29 6.85 2.03 27.47
C ALA A 29 6.66 1.08 26.28
N GLY A 30 6.16 -0.15 26.52
CA GLY A 30 5.87 -1.13 25.47
C GLY A 30 4.84 -0.63 24.47
N VAL A 31 3.66 -0.21 24.96
CA VAL A 31 2.56 0.31 24.13
C VAL A 31 3.01 1.52 23.31
N SER A 32 3.73 2.47 23.92
CA SER A 32 4.22 3.64 23.20
C SER A 32 5.26 3.29 22.13
N THR A 33 6.11 2.29 22.38
CA THR A 33 7.13 1.85 21.42
C THR A 33 6.47 1.19 20.22
N THR A 34 5.57 0.23 20.46
CA THR A 34 4.82 -0.44 19.39
C THR A 34 4.00 0.56 18.55
N TYR A 35 3.39 1.56 19.18
CA TYR A 35 2.69 2.63 18.44
C TYR A 35 3.64 3.39 17.50
N ALA A 36 4.81 3.81 17.99
CA ALA A 36 5.80 4.51 17.18
C ALA A 36 6.31 3.64 16.01
N GLU A 37 6.57 2.36 16.25
CA GLU A 37 6.98 1.40 15.22
C GLU A 37 5.91 1.22 14.14
N LEU A 38 4.63 1.07 14.53
CA LEU A 38 3.52 0.97 13.58
C LEU A 38 3.38 2.24 12.73
N MET A 39 3.61 3.42 13.31
CA MET A 39 3.60 4.69 12.57
C MET A 39 4.75 4.78 11.56
N LEU A 40 5.95 4.31 11.91
CA LEU A 40 7.07 4.21 10.98
C LEU A 40 6.78 3.22 9.85
N LEU A 41 6.22 2.06 10.18
CA LEU A 41 5.79 1.07 9.18
C LEU A 41 4.76 1.63 8.19
N LEU A 42 3.81 2.43 8.68
CA LEU A 42 2.83 3.10 7.82
C LEU A 42 3.51 4.08 6.86
N ALA A 43 4.54 4.81 7.31
CA ALA A 43 5.33 5.69 6.46
C ALA A 43 6.07 4.90 5.35
N ASP A 44 6.73 3.79 5.72
CA ASP A 44 7.43 2.91 4.75
C ASP A 44 6.47 2.30 3.71
N ILE A 45 5.27 1.90 4.16
CA ILE A 45 4.21 1.42 3.25
C ILE A 45 3.75 2.53 2.31
N GLY A 46 3.65 3.77 2.81
CA GLY A 46 3.34 4.95 1.99
C GLY A 46 4.40 5.22 0.92
N GLU A 47 5.69 5.12 1.28
CA GLU A 47 6.79 5.25 0.32
C GLU A 47 6.74 4.15 -0.75
N ASN A 48 6.51 2.90 -0.35
CA ASN A 48 6.35 1.78 -1.27
C ASN A 48 5.22 2.04 -2.29
N ARG A 49 4.10 2.63 -1.84
CA ARG A 49 3.00 3.01 -2.74
C ARG A 49 3.43 4.08 -3.74
N ALA A 50 4.13 5.11 -3.30
CA ALA A 50 4.65 6.15 -4.21
C ALA A 50 5.63 5.56 -5.25
N LEU A 51 6.48 4.61 -4.85
CA LEU A 51 7.37 3.89 -5.75
C LEU A 51 6.61 3.03 -6.77
N LEU A 52 5.54 2.35 -6.34
CA LEU A 52 4.65 1.59 -7.23
C LEU A 52 3.99 2.50 -8.27
N ASP A 53 3.46 3.66 -7.85
CA ASP A 53 2.84 4.63 -8.75
C ASP A 53 3.86 5.19 -9.76
N ARG A 54 5.09 5.47 -9.31
CA ARG A 54 6.21 5.87 -10.18
C ARG A 54 6.54 4.79 -11.21
N ASN A 55 6.63 3.54 -10.78
CA ASN A 55 6.91 2.39 -11.65
C ASN A 55 5.78 2.20 -12.68
N PHE A 56 4.52 2.29 -12.24
CA PHE A 56 3.36 2.21 -13.11
C PHE A 56 3.37 3.31 -14.18
N ALA A 57 3.53 4.57 -13.78
CA ALA A 57 3.59 5.70 -14.71
C ALA A 57 4.75 5.55 -15.72
N SER A 58 5.91 5.12 -15.23
CA SER A 58 7.10 4.87 -16.05
C SER A 58 6.88 3.79 -17.12
N ALA A 59 6.29 2.66 -16.72
CA ALA A 59 6.05 1.54 -17.63
C ALA A 59 4.88 1.82 -18.59
N PHE A 60 3.74 2.27 -18.06
CA PHE A 60 2.50 2.38 -18.80
C PHE A 60 2.38 3.67 -19.62
N THR A 61 2.86 4.80 -19.11
CA THR A 61 2.76 6.09 -19.83
C THR A 61 4.02 6.33 -20.65
N GLY A 62 5.20 6.23 -20.04
CA GLY A 62 6.47 6.52 -20.72
C GLY A 62 6.87 5.45 -21.73
N ASN A 63 7.26 4.27 -21.23
CA ASN A 63 7.84 3.21 -22.06
C ASN A 63 6.87 2.73 -23.15
N ARG A 64 5.59 2.54 -22.81
CA ARG A 64 4.56 2.10 -23.76
C ARG A 64 4.33 3.09 -24.89
N ALA A 65 4.33 4.40 -24.64
CA ALA A 65 4.12 5.40 -25.68
C ALA A 65 5.18 5.28 -26.79
N ILE A 66 6.47 5.27 -26.40
CA ILE A 66 7.59 5.14 -27.34
C ILE A 66 7.53 3.80 -28.07
N ALA A 67 7.22 2.71 -27.37
CA ALA A 67 7.11 1.39 -27.98
C ALA A 67 5.98 1.31 -29.03
N ILE A 68 4.82 1.93 -28.75
CA ILE A 68 3.70 2.01 -29.70
C ILE A 68 4.07 2.87 -30.92
N ASP A 69 4.73 4.00 -30.71
CA ASP A 69 5.19 4.86 -31.80
C ASP A 69 6.20 4.13 -32.70
N ASN A 70 7.14 3.40 -32.11
CA ASN A 70 8.09 2.56 -32.86
C ASN A 70 7.37 1.55 -33.76
N ILE A 71 6.34 0.88 -33.25
CA ILE A 71 5.54 -0.08 -34.03
C ILE A 71 4.74 0.62 -35.13
N ASN A 72 4.08 1.75 -34.82
CA ASN A 72 3.30 2.49 -35.81
C ASN A 72 4.19 3.04 -36.94
N ASP A 73 5.39 3.53 -36.61
CA ASP A 73 6.34 4.02 -37.60
C ASP A 73 6.84 2.91 -38.53
N LEU A 74 7.15 1.73 -37.99
CA LEU A 74 7.50 0.56 -38.79
C LEU A 74 6.33 0.08 -39.67
N PHE A 75 5.12 0.13 -39.15
CA PHE A 75 3.91 -0.18 -39.91
C PHE A 75 3.72 0.78 -41.09
N ASN A 76 3.89 2.08 -40.86
CA ASN A 76 3.82 3.10 -41.91
C ASN A 76 4.91 2.89 -42.97
N SER A 77 6.15 2.60 -42.55
CA SER A 77 7.23 2.23 -43.48
C SER A 77 6.86 1.04 -44.35
N ARG A 78 6.21 0.00 -43.78
CA ARG A 78 5.76 -1.17 -44.55
C ARG A 78 4.73 -0.80 -45.60
N LEU A 79 3.71 -0.02 -45.23
CA LEU A 79 2.70 0.42 -46.20
C LEU A 79 3.31 1.25 -47.32
N LEU A 80 4.16 2.22 -46.98
CA LEU A 80 4.89 3.03 -47.98
C LEU A 80 5.68 2.16 -48.95
N MET A 81 6.40 1.13 -48.46
CA MET A 81 7.14 0.22 -49.33
C MET A 81 6.23 -0.55 -50.30
N ILE A 82 5.06 -0.96 -49.85
CA ILE A 82 4.08 -1.68 -50.68
C ILE A 82 3.45 -0.74 -51.71
N GLU A 83 3.08 0.46 -51.29
CA GLU A 83 2.46 1.50 -52.14
C GLU A 83 3.43 2.02 -53.21
N SER A 84 4.75 1.94 -52.97
CA SER A 84 5.77 2.35 -53.94
C SER A 84 6.01 1.33 -55.07
N LEU A 85 5.39 0.15 -55.01
CA LEU A 85 5.47 -0.80 -56.11
C LEU A 85 4.72 -0.27 -57.34
N GLU A 86 5.31 -0.43 -58.52
CA GLU A 86 4.72 -0.05 -59.81
C GLU A 86 4.21 -1.30 -60.57
N PRO A 87 3.01 -1.81 -60.27
CA PRO A 87 2.47 -2.98 -60.95
C PRO A 87 2.20 -2.69 -62.44
N LYS A 88 2.64 -3.60 -63.31
CA LYS A 88 2.47 -3.51 -64.77
C LYS A 88 1.34 -4.41 -65.28
N THR A 89 0.86 -5.32 -64.43
CA THR A 89 -0.21 -6.26 -64.73
C THR A 89 -1.27 -6.26 -63.63
N GLU A 90 -2.49 -6.71 -63.95
CA GLU A 90 -3.55 -6.88 -62.96
C GLU A 90 -3.17 -7.87 -61.84
N VAL A 91 -2.37 -8.89 -62.16
CA VAL A 91 -1.88 -9.86 -61.17
C VAL A 91 -0.95 -9.18 -60.17
N GLU A 92 -0.04 -8.32 -60.63
CA GLU A 92 0.85 -7.54 -59.75
C GLU A 92 0.08 -6.51 -58.92
N GLN A 93 -0.95 -5.88 -59.49
CA GLN A 93 -1.83 -4.94 -58.77
C GLN A 93 -2.63 -5.65 -57.67
N ASN A 94 -3.14 -6.85 -57.95
CA ASN A 94 -3.80 -7.69 -56.97
C ASN A 94 -2.84 -8.11 -55.84
N PHE A 95 -1.58 -8.42 -56.16
CA PHE A 95 -0.55 -8.70 -55.16
C PHE A 95 -0.32 -7.51 -54.24
N GLN A 96 -0.10 -6.31 -54.80
CA GLN A 96 0.11 -5.09 -54.01
C GLN A 96 -1.06 -4.83 -53.05
N THR A 97 -2.28 -4.92 -53.56
CA THR A 97 -3.51 -4.70 -52.78
C THR A 97 -3.67 -5.75 -51.68
N MET A 98 -3.47 -7.03 -52.01
CA MET A 98 -3.54 -8.13 -51.05
C MET A 98 -2.52 -7.95 -49.92
N PHE A 99 -1.27 -7.60 -50.26
CA PHE A 99 -0.19 -7.46 -49.27
C PHE A 99 -0.38 -6.23 -48.35
N ALA A 100 -0.95 -5.13 -48.89
CA ALA A 100 -1.36 -3.98 -48.08
C ALA A 100 -2.48 -4.34 -47.11
N ASN A 101 -3.47 -5.12 -47.56
CA ASN A 101 -4.55 -5.61 -46.69
C ASN A 101 -4.01 -6.54 -45.59
N MET A 102 -3.13 -7.48 -45.94
CA MET A 102 -2.48 -8.37 -44.98
C MET A 102 -1.73 -7.57 -43.90
N THR A 103 -0.94 -6.57 -44.30
CA THR A 103 -0.20 -5.69 -43.37
C THR A 103 -1.15 -4.94 -42.43
N LYS A 104 -2.29 -4.45 -42.93
CA LYS A 104 -3.32 -3.79 -42.11
C LYS A 104 -3.98 -4.77 -41.13
N ILE A 105 -4.26 -6.00 -41.55
CA ILE A 105 -4.82 -7.06 -40.70
C ILE A 105 -3.85 -7.38 -39.55
N ASP A 106 -2.56 -7.59 -39.85
CA ASP A 106 -1.54 -7.87 -38.83
C ASP A 106 -1.50 -6.77 -37.75
N GLN A 107 -1.64 -5.50 -38.16
CA GLN A 107 -1.66 -4.37 -37.23
C GLN A 107 -2.93 -4.34 -36.38
N LEU A 108 -4.09 -4.70 -36.93
CA LEU A 108 -5.33 -4.82 -36.19
C LEU A 108 -5.26 -5.96 -35.16
N GLU A 109 -4.70 -7.11 -35.54
CA GLU A 109 -4.48 -8.23 -34.61
C GLU A 109 -3.58 -7.84 -33.44
N ASN A 110 -2.48 -7.13 -33.71
CA ASN A 110 -1.59 -6.64 -32.66
C ASN A 110 -2.29 -5.65 -31.72
N ARG A 111 -3.08 -4.72 -32.27
CA ARG A 111 -3.87 -3.77 -31.46
C ARG A 111 -4.93 -4.48 -30.64
N SER A 112 -5.58 -5.51 -31.17
CA SER A 112 -6.55 -6.31 -30.42
C SER A 112 -5.91 -6.96 -29.19
N LYS A 113 -4.74 -7.61 -29.36
CA LYS A 113 -3.98 -8.20 -28.25
C LYS A 113 -3.58 -7.16 -27.19
N LEU A 114 -3.19 -5.96 -27.63
CA LEU A 114 -2.86 -4.86 -26.72
C LEU A 114 -4.10 -4.35 -25.95
N ASN A 115 -5.28 -4.37 -26.56
CA ASN A 115 -6.53 -3.99 -25.92
C ASN A 115 -6.97 -5.04 -24.88
N GLU A 116 -6.80 -6.33 -25.16
CA GLU A 116 -7.03 -7.40 -24.17
C GLU A 116 -6.17 -7.19 -22.92
N LYS A 117 -4.87 -6.92 -23.10
CA LYS A 117 -3.97 -6.62 -21.98
C LYS A 117 -4.31 -5.31 -21.27
N LEU A 118 -4.77 -4.30 -21.99
CA LEU A 118 -5.24 -3.06 -21.37
C LEU A 118 -6.48 -3.31 -20.50
N SER A 119 -7.42 -4.14 -20.97
CA SER A 119 -8.60 -4.53 -20.21
C SER A 119 -8.23 -5.26 -18.91
N GLU A 120 -7.29 -6.22 -18.98
CA GLU A 120 -6.75 -6.90 -17.80
C GLU A 120 -6.14 -5.91 -16.79
N ILE A 121 -5.36 -4.93 -17.27
CA ILE A 121 -4.75 -3.89 -16.41
C ILE A 121 -5.84 -3.03 -15.76
N CYS A 122 -6.83 -2.56 -16.51
CA CYS A 122 -7.92 -1.75 -15.99
C CYS A 122 -8.70 -2.48 -14.88
N ALA A 123 -9.00 -3.77 -15.09
CA ALA A 123 -9.66 -4.60 -14.08
C ALA A 123 -8.85 -4.67 -12.78
N ARG A 124 -7.53 -4.91 -12.87
CA ARG A 124 -6.65 -4.97 -11.69
C ARG A 124 -6.49 -3.65 -10.97
N VAL A 125 -6.40 -2.53 -11.69
CA VAL A 125 -6.31 -1.20 -11.06
C VAL A 125 -7.62 -0.86 -10.36
N GLN A 126 -8.76 -1.25 -10.93
CA GLN A 126 -10.07 -1.03 -10.30
C GLN A 126 -10.23 -1.80 -8.98
N GLU A 127 -9.63 -2.99 -8.86
CA GLU A 127 -9.64 -3.79 -7.61
C GLU A 127 -8.99 -3.05 -6.42
N ILE A 128 -8.10 -2.09 -6.67
CA ILE A 128 -7.43 -1.30 -5.61
C ILE A 128 -8.41 -0.35 -4.91
N ASN A 129 -9.37 0.21 -5.64
CA ASN A 129 -10.31 1.20 -5.10
C ASN A 129 -11.13 0.72 -3.88
N PRO A 130 -11.81 -0.44 -3.92
CA PRO A 130 -12.54 -0.94 -2.76
C PRO A 130 -11.62 -1.28 -1.58
N MET A 131 -10.37 -1.71 -1.83
CA MET A 131 -9.40 -1.95 -0.76
C MET A 131 -9.05 -0.65 -0.02
N LEU A 132 -8.87 0.45 -0.76
CA LEU A 132 -8.63 1.78 -0.16
C LEU A 132 -9.85 2.31 0.59
N GLN A 133 -11.06 2.06 0.08
CA GLN A 133 -12.29 2.43 0.78
C GLN A 133 -12.39 1.68 2.11
N ALA A 134 -12.09 0.37 2.14
CA ALA A 134 -12.09 -0.40 3.37
C ALA A 134 -11.09 0.13 4.41
N ILE A 135 -9.88 0.53 3.97
CA ILE A 135 -8.89 1.15 4.86
C ILE A 135 -9.43 2.48 5.44
N ASN A 136 -10.06 3.31 4.61
CA ASN A 136 -10.65 4.57 5.09
C ASN A 136 -11.77 4.34 6.10
N SER A 137 -12.59 3.31 5.92
CA SER A 137 -13.62 2.93 6.90
C SER A 137 -13.01 2.52 8.23
N LEU A 138 -11.95 1.69 8.22
CA LEU A 138 -11.25 1.30 9.46
C LEU A 138 -10.67 2.51 10.20
N ILE A 139 -10.13 3.49 9.47
CA ILE A 139 -9.64 4.74 10.06
C ILE A 139 -10.79 5.55 10.68
N ALA A 140 -11.93 5.63 9.98
CA ALA A 140 -13.10 6.33 10.50
C ALA A 140 -13.63 5.68 11.79
N GLU A 141 -13.77 4.35 11.81
CA GLU A 141 -14.18 3.57 12.99
C GLU A 141 -13.21 3.77 14.17
N ALA A 142 -11.90 3.71 13.91
CA ALA A 142 -10.89 3.95 14.93
C ALA A 142 -10.98 5.38 15.51
N ASN A 143 -11.20 6.39 14.67
CA ASN A 143 -11.37 7.77 15.10
C ASN A 143 -12.65 7.97 15.92
N GLU A 144 -13.76 7.35 15.52
CA GLU A 144 -15.02 7.40 16.24
C GLU A 144 -14.86 6.80 17.65
N SER A 145 -14.18 5.66 17.79
CA SER A 145 -13.90 5.07 19.11
C SER A 145 -13.09 6.01 20.02
N VAL A 146 -12.15 6.78 19.47
CA VAL A 146 -11.39 7.78 20.25
C VAL A 146 -12.29 8.94 20.71
N VAL A 147 -13.21 9.39 19.86
CA VAL A 147 -14.18 10.44 20.22
C VAL A 147 -15.14 9.95 21.30
N GLU A 148 -15.70 8.75 21.17
CA GLU A 148 -16.57 8.15 22.18
C GLU A 148 -15.86 8.00 23.53
N GLN A 149 -14.59 7.58 23.52
CA GLN A 149 -13.78 7.53 24.74
C GLN A 149 -13.60 8.92 25.37
N ALA A 150 -13.33 9.94 24.55
CA ALA A 150 -13.19 11.31 25.04
C ALA A 150 -14.50 11.82 25.68
N ASP A 151 -15.65 11.56 25.05
CA ASP A 151 -16.97 11.97 25.56
C ASP A 151 -17.32 11.27 26.88
N ALA A 152 -17.03 9.97 26.98
CA ALA A 152 -17.18 9.22 28.23
C ALA A 152 -16.30 9.80 29.35
N MET A 153 -15.03 10.09 29.05
CA MET A 153 -14.10 10.71 30.01
C MET A 153 -14.53 12.11 30.44
N ILE A 154 -15.05 12.94 29.53
CA ILE A 154 -15.57 14.27 29.86
C ILE A 154 -16.73 14.16 30.86
N SER A 155 -17.64 13.22 30.62
CA SER A 155 -18.80 13.00 31.48
C SER A 155 -18.39 12.48 32.87
N GLU A 156 -17.53 11.46 32.92
CA GLU A 156 -17.03 10.91 34.18
C GLU A 156 -16.21 11.96 34.98
N ASN A 157 -15.38 12.74 34.30
CA ASN A 157 -14.62 13.81 34.94
C ASN A 157 -15.52 14.91 35.51
N ALA A 158 -16.64 15.24 34.86
CA ALA A 158 -17.60 16.20 35.38
C ALA A 158 -18.22 15.69 36.71
N GLU A 159 -18.65 14.43 36.74
CA GLU A 159 -19.16 13.82 37.99
C GLU A 159 -18.11 13.82 39.10
N TRP A 160 -16.85 13.56 38.77
CA TRP A 160 -15.76 13.58 39.73
C TRP A 160 -15.52 14.98 40.30
N VAL A 161 -15.57 16.02 39.44
CA VAL A 161 -15.47 17.43 39.85
C VAL A 161 -16.63 17.83 40.75
N ASP A 162 -17.82 17.29 40.51
CA ASP A 162 -19.03 17.55 41.30
C ASP A 162 -19.08 16.78 42.63
N GLY A 163 -18.03 16.04 42.98
CA GLY A 163 -17.83 15.43 44.31
C GLY A 163 -17.95 13.90 44.34
N ALA A 164 -18.30 13.24 43.23
CA ALA A 164 -18.45 11.78 43.21
C ALA A 164 -17.14 11.04 43.55
N LEU A 165 -15.98 11.63 43.23
CA LEU A 165 -14.68 11.06 43.55
C LEU A 165 -14.38 11.12 45.06
N ASP A 166 -14.74 12.23 45.71
CA ASP A 166 -14.57 12.41 47.15
C ASP A 166 -15.46 11.41 47.92
N GLU A 167 -16.71 11.22 47.49
CA GLU A 167 -17.61 10.20 48.06
C GLU A 167 -17.05 8.77 47.94
N LYS A 168 -16.44 8.44 46.80
CA LYS A 168 -15.74 7.16 46.60
C LYS A 168 -14.55 6.99 47.55
N MET A 169 -13.83 8.08 47.84
CA MET A 169 -12.71 8.07 48.77
C MET A 169 -13.20 7.87 50.22
N ASP A 170 -14.24 8.59 50.63
CA ASP A 170 -14.79 8.53 51.99
C ASP A 170 -15.40 7.15 52.32
N SER A 171 -15.91 6.46 51.30
CA SER A 171 -16.43 5.08 51.40
C SER A 171 -15.37 3.98 51.27
N ALA A 172 -14.09 4.34 51.08
CA ALA A 172 -13.03 3.37 50.86
C ALA A 172 -12.79 2.45 52.08
N SER A 173 -12.47 1.19 51.80
CA SER A 173 -12.11 0.20 52.83
C SER A 173 -10.92 -0.65 52.39
N ALA A 174 -10.20 -1.24 53.35
CA ALA A 174 -9.05 -2.11 53.04
C ALA A 174 -9.44 -3.30 52.14
N ASN A 175 -10.63 -3.86 52.32
CA ASN A 175 -11.13 -4.95 51.48
C ASN A 175 -11.50 -4.47 50.07
N ALA A 176 -12.19 -3.33 49.93
CA ALA A 176 -12.50 -2.76 48.62
C ALA A 176 -11.23 -2.43 47.84
N ASN A 177 -10.22 -1.85 48.52
CA ASN A 177 -8.91 -1.58 47.92
C ASN A 177 -8.21 -2.86 47.48
N LYS A 178 -8.29 -3.95 48.26
CA LYS A 178 -7.72 -5.25 47.87
C LYS A 178 -8.36 -5.80 46.59
N GLN A 179 -9.68 -5.69 46.49
CA GLN A 179 -10.42 -6.07 45.27
C GLN A 179 -10.02 -5.19 44.07
N GLY A 180 -9.92 -3.88 44.26
CA GLY A 180 -9.48 -2.95 43.21
C GLY A 180 -8.06 -3.22 42.73
N VAL A 181 -7.13 -3.52 43.66
CA VAL A 181 -5.75 -3.92 43.33
C VAL A 181 -5.73 -5.20 42.49
N ALA A 182 -6.52 -6.21 42.87
CA ALA A 182 -6.63 -7.46 42.13
C ALA A 182 -7.27 -7.28 40.75
N SER A 183 -8.34 -6.48 40.64
CA SER A 183 -8.99 -6.16 39.37
C SER A 183 -8.04 -5.41 38.42
N ASN A 184 -7.27 -4.45 38.94
CA ASN A 184 -6.25 -3.76 38.15
C ASN A 184 -5.15 -4.72 37.69
N LEU A 185 -4.73 -5.67 38.53
CA LEU A 185 -3.75 -6.68 38.15
C LEU A 185 -4.25 -7.54 36.97
N GLU A 186 -5.49 -8.02 37.04
CA GLU A 186 -6.11 -8.81 35.97
C GLU A 186 -6.21 -8.02 34.66
N ARG A 187 -6.61 -6.74 34.73
CA ARG A 187 -6.65 -5.86 33.56
C ARG A 187 -5.26 -5.66 32.95
N LEU A 188 -4.25 -5.45 33.79
CA LEU A 188 -2.87 -5.30 33.34
C LEU A 188 -2.35 -6.57 32.66
N GLU A 189 -2.68 -7.75 33.16
CA GLU A 189 -2.27 -9.02 32.54
C GLU A 189 -2.86 -9.18 31.13
N LYS A 190 -4.14 -8.83 30.95
CA LYS A 190 -4.77 -8.81 29.61
C LYS A 190 -4.13 -7.79 28.67
N LEU A 191 -3.82 -6.58 29.18
CA LEU A 191 -3.18 -5.54 28.37
C LEU A 191 -1.75 -5.91 27.97
N ILE A 192 -1.00 -6.60 28.84
CA ILE A 192 0.34 -7.10 28.53
C ILE A 192 0.26 -8.12 27.39
N GLU A 193 -0.66 -9.08 27.45
CA GLU A 193 -0.85 -10.07 26.38
C GLU A 193 -1.22 -9.39 25.05
N GLN A 194 -2.13 -8.42 25.08
CA GLN A 194 -2.50 -7.63 23.90
C GLN A 194 -1.32 -6.84 23.34
N SER A 195 -0.52 -6.19 24.20
CA SER A 195 0.66 -5.42 23.79
C SER A 195 1.71 -6.30 23.13
N SER A 196 2.00 -7.47 23.71
CA SER A 196 2.93 -8.44 23.11
C SER A 196 2.42 -8.98 21.77
N GLY A 197 1.12 -9.21 21.63
CA GLY A 197 0.52 -9.59 20.36
C GLY A 197 0.67 -8.51 19.29
N ALA A 198 0.47 -7.25 19.65
CA ALA A 198 0.65 -6.11 18.74
C ALA A 198 2.12 -5.93 18.31
N GLU A 199 3.06 -6.12 19.23
CA GLU A 199 4.50 -6.12 18.95
C GLU A 199 4.90 -7.23 17.96
N GLU A 200 4.41 -8.46 18.18
CA GLU A 200 4.68 -9.58 17.27
C GLU A 200 4.12 -9.31 15.86
N GLU A 201 2.93 -8.73 15.77
CA GLU A 201 2.33 -8.39 14.48
C GLU A 201 3.09 -7.25 13.78
N ALA A 202 3.52 -6.22 14.50
CA ALA A 202 4.38 -5.16 13.97
C ALA A 202 5.67 -5.74 13.36
N ALA A 203 6.33 -6.69 14.04
CA ALA A 203 7.52 -7.36 13.55
C ALA A 203 7.26 -8.18 12.26
N LYS A 204 6.10 -8.85 12.16
CA LYS A 204 5.69 -9.57 10.93
C LYS A 204 5.46 -8.61 9.77
N ILE A 205 4.79 -7.48 10.03
CA ILE A 205 4.55 -6.43 9.04
C ILE A 205 5.89 -5.87 8.56
N LEU A 206 6.81 -5.53 9.45
CA LEU A 206 8.15 -5.04 9.11
C LEU A 206 8.88 -5.97 8.13
N LYS A 207 8.91 -7.26 8.42
CA LYS A 207 9.55 -8.25 7.54
C LYS A 207 8.91 -8.27 6.14
N ARG A 208 7.58 -8.17 6.09
CA ARG A 208 6.84 -8.13 4.83
C ARG A 208 7.13 -6.84 4.06
N VAL A 209 7.12 -5.69 4.73
CA VAL A 209 7.44 -4.39 4.14
C VAL A 209 8.82 -4.42 3.50
N GLY A 210 9.84 -4.89 4.22
CA GLY A 210 11.20 -4.97 3.66
C GLY A 210 11.29 -5.86 2.40
N SER A 211 10.59 -7.00 2.38
CA SER A 211 10.54 -7.85 1.18
C SER A 211 9.81 -7.17 0.01
N VAL A 212 8.72 -6.45 0.30
CA VAL A 212 7.94 -5.75 -0.72
C VAL A 212 8.74 -4.58 -1.30
N THR A 213 9.40 -3.78 -0.46
CA THR A 213 10.28 -2.69 -0.89
C THR A 213 11.35 -3.17 -1.85
N LYS A 214 12.04 -4.27 -1.50
CA LYS A 214 13.07 -4.87 -2.37
C LYS A 214 12.50 -5.22 -3.75
N ASN A 215 11.36 -5.90 -3.79
CA ASN A 215 10.73 -6.32 -5.05
C ASN A 215 10.29 -5.11 -5.91
N ILE A 216 9.80 -4.04 -5.28
CA ILE A 216 9.40 -2.81 -5.96
C ILE A 216 10.60 -2.12 -6.61
N LEU A 217 11.74 -2.06 -5.90
CA LEU A 217 12.98 -1.48 -6.42
C LEU A 217 13.53 -2.30 -7.59
N GLU A 218 13.61 -3.63 -7.45
CA GLU A 218 14.05 -4.54 -8.52
C GLU A 218 13.16 -4.41 -9.78
N SER A 219 11.84 -4.29 -9.59
CA SER A 219 10.92 -4.04 -10.70
C SER A 219 11.15 -2.66 -11.34
N GLY A 220 11.47 -1.64 -10.54
CA GLY A 220 11.82 -0.31 -11.02
C GLY A 220 13.06 -0.32 -11.91
N ASP A 221 14.10 -1.06 -11.51
CA ASP A 221 15.33 -1.22 -12.29
C ASP A 221 15.07 -1.97 -13.61
N ASP A 222 14.20 -2.98 -13.61
CA ASP A 222 13.79 -3.66 -14.84
C ASP A 222 13.05 -2.70 -15.81
N ILE A 223 12.16 -1.87 -15.28
CA ILE A 223 11.43 -0.86 -16.06
C ILE A 223 12.40 0.16 -16.67
N ALA A 224 13.42 0.58 -15.92
CA ALA A 224 14.46 1.48 -16.41
C ALA A 224 15.28 0.84 -17.54
N ARG A 225 15.76 -0.40 -17.36
CA ARG A 225 16.48 -1.13 -18.42
C ARG A 225 15.65 -1.31 -19.69
N ARG A 226 14.35 -1.61 -19.56
CA ARG A 226 13.44 -1.70 -20.71
C ARG A 226 13.29 -0.36 -21.42
N ARG A 227 13.30 0.76 -20.69
CA ARG A 227 13.25 2.11 -21.29
C ARG A 227 14.45 2.34 -22.20
N GLU A 228 15.65 2.02 -21.72
CA GLU A 228 16.89 2.16 -22.51
C GLU A 228 16.84 1.32 -23.79
N ALA A 229 16.38 0.07 -23.69
CA ALA A 229 16.22 -0.79 -24.86
C ALA A 229 15.22 -0.21 -25.88
N ILE A 230 14.05 0.27 -25.41
CA ILE A 230 13.03 0.89 -26.27
C ILE A 230 13.56 2.17 -26.95
N GLN A 231 14.37 2.95 -26.24
CA GLN A 231 15.03 4.14 -26.81
C GLN A 231 16.08 3.76 -27.85
N ALA A 232 16.88 2.73 -27.62
CA ALA A 232 17.82 2.22 -28.61
C ALA A 232 17.08 1.70 -29.87
N ASP A 233 15.92 1.06 -29.70
CA ASP A 233 15.10 0.65 -30.84
C ASP A 233 14.54 1.83 -31.63
N ARG A 234 14.27 2.98 -30.98
CA ARG A 234 13.83 4.20 -31.66
C ARG A 234 14.81 4.64 -32.75
N GLU A 235 16.11 4.60 -32.47
CA GLU A 235 17.15 4.95 -33.44
C GLU A 235 17.12 4.03 -34.65
N ARG A 236 16.90 2.73 -34.43
CA ARG A 236 16.80 1.73 -35.50
C ARG A 236 15.53 1.94 -36.34
N VAL A 237 14.42 2.31 -35.72
CA VAL A 237 13.17 2.66 -36.42
C VAL A 237 13.37 3.89 -37.30
N VAL A 238 14.01 4.94 -36.78
CA VAL A 238 14.33 6.15 -37.58
C VAL A 238 15.24 5.81 -38.76
N ALA A 239 16.25 4.97 -38.56
CA ALA A 239 17.11 4.51 -39.65
C ALA A 239 16.33 3.69 -40.70
N ASN A 240 15.37 2.86 -40.26
CA ASN A 240 14.48 2.13 -41.16
C ASN A 240 13.62 3.09 -42.00
N GLN A 241 12.99 4.10 -41.36
CA GLN A 241 12.21 5.13 -42.05
C GLN A 241 13.03 5.88 -43.10
N ARG A 242 14.27 6.28 -42.78
CA ARG A 242 15.17 6.93 -43.74
C ARG A 242 15.45 6.04 -44.95
N ARG A 243 15.75 4.76 -44.73
CA ARG A 243 15.97 3.80 -45.82
C ARG A 243 14.73 3.62 -46.69
N THR A 244 13.54 3.58 -46.09
CA THR A 244 12.28 3.53 -46.83
C THR A 244 12.07 4.81 -47.63
N ALA A 245 12.35 5.98 -47.07
CA ALA A 245 12.26 7.26 -47.77
C ALA A 245 13.23 7.32 -48.98
N ASP A 246 14.48 6.90 -48.80
CA ASP A 246 15.48 6.85 -49.88
C ASP A 246 15.10 5.87 -51.00
N MET A 247 14.39 4.78 -50.66
CA MET A 247 13.88 3.81 -51.63
C MET A 247 12.82 4.46 -52.54
N ILE A 248 11.93 5.28 -51.98
CA ILE A 248 10.86 5.96 -52.72
C ILE A 248 11.43 6.89 -53.78
N VAL A 249 12.50 7.63 -53.48
CA VAL A 249 13.13 8.56 -54.44
C VAL A 249 13.83 7.83 -55.60
N LYS A 250 14.20 6.55 -55.40
CA LYS A 250 14.88 5.72 -56.40
C LYS A 250 13.94 4.85 -57.23
N SER A 251 12.68 4.75 -56.82
CA SER A 251 11.62 4.01 -57.53
C SER A 251 11.03 4.93 -58.59
#